data_AF-A0A7S0ZD79-F1
#
_entry.id   AF-A0A7S0ZD79-F1
#
_cell.length_a   1.000
_cell.length_b   1.000
_cell.length_c   1.000
_cell.angle_alpha   90.00
_cell.angle_beta   90.00
_cell.angle_gamma   90.00
#
_symmetry.space_group_name_H-M   'P 1'
#
loop_
_entity.id
_entity.type
_entity.pdbx_description
1 polymer ?
#
loop_
_entity_poly.entity_id
_entity_poly.type
_entity_poly.pdbx_seq_one_letter_code
_entity_poly.pdbx_strand_id
1 'polypeptide(L)'
;MVEESVHAPWTVVTQGTPVSYSQADLMDKLELVMSHSSEETTAFLEGSSSSIADAMIGLLVYVESAHDIIRLIRLMDDVIEFDSKSMSAISDSIKKRDDGFEPFLRLLQSWSSKNLSLCAEASVVMGKLYVSVSKGNPSDAFNAQVLRLGEWISDQLADDKVAGSGEIPETVIVMLLQALGQMFRVDVARKLFCLNYPKNVAIVARLLDAEMHKQVQALYQAVFVLWLLSFASAGETADAVSQAMDVAFVPRRLSLLLREVTAEKVVRVCVATLNNLTKDKFSPRLRREMVGAGISKTVEQLCVRRWADIDILNDMASLGESLHEEKKLMSSFEVYHHEVLSGALQWTHVHSDDMFWRDNVERMEKNNMEVLRCLVRLLNQSSDPVVLSVACNDLGMFVKYHPRGRYIAQSLGMKKKLMLLMSHENADVRRHALNCVQVLMITHWDMIQKAAN
;
A
#
# COMPACT_ATOMS: atom_id res chain seq x y z
N MET A 1 -30.83 -33.70 -7.75
CA MET A 1 -32.21 -33.17 -7.67
C MET A 1 -32.09 -31.78 -7.08
N VAL A 2 -31.94 -30.78 -7.94
CA VAL A 2 -31.91 -29.38 -7.53
C VAL A 2 -33.36 -29.04 -7.21
N GLU A 3 -33.65 -28.65 -5.97
CA GLU A 3 -34.91 -27.97 -5.68
C GLU A 3 -34.90 -26.71 -6.55
N GLU A 4 -35.67 -26.71 -7.65
CA GLU A 4 -36.03 -25.48 -8.34
C GLU A 4 -36.74 -24.62 -7.31
N SER A 5 -36.01 -23.67 -6.74
CA SER A 5 -36.58 -22.69 -5.86
C SER A 5 -37.56 -21.87 -6.69
N VAL A 6 -38.84 -22.19 -6.54
CA VAL A 6 -39.95 -21.54 -7.26
C VAL A 6 -40.01 -20.09 -6.79
N HIS A 7 -39.23 -19.24 -7.43
CA HIS A 7 -39.26 -17.81 -7.20
C HIS A 7 -40.43 -17.21 -7.98
N ALA A 8 -41.05 -16.17 -7.42
CA ALA A 8 -42.09 -15.45 -8.13
C ALA A 8 -41.51 -14.83 -9.42
N PRO A 9 -42.24 -14.88 -10.55
CA PRO A 9 -41.84 -14.14 -11.76
C PRO A 9 -41.66 -12.66 -11.45
N TRP A 10 -40.73 -11.99 -12.12
CA TRP A 10 -40.52 -10.55 -12.04
C TRP A 10 -41.82 -9.80 -12.29
N THR A 11 -42.66 -10.27 -13.22
CA THR A 11 -44.01 -9.73 -13.50
C THR A 11 -44.95 -9.73 -12.29
N VAL A 12 -44.72 -10.61 -11.30
CA VAL A 12 -45.42 -10.63 -10.01
C VAL A 12 -44.71 -9.74 -9.00
N VAL A 13 -43.38 -9.83 -8.92
CA VAL A 13 -42.55 -9.05 -7.98
C VAL A 13 -42.72 -7.54 -8.19
N THR A 14 -42.92 -7.08 -9.43
CA THR A 14 -43.04 -5.65 -9.76
C THR A 14 -44.46 -5.10 -9.70
N GLN A 15 -45.46 -5.89 -9.30
CA GLN A 15 -46.83 -5.40 -9.23
C GLN A 15 -46.96 -4.21 -8.27
N GLY A 16 -47.51 -3.11 -8.76
CA GLY A 16 -47.63 -1.86 -7.99
C GLY A 16 -46.37 -0.99 -7.98
N THR A 17 -45.31 -1.40 -8.65
CA THR A 17 -44.11 -0.56 -8.86
C THR A 17 -44.16 0.19 -10.20
N PRO A 18 -43.33 1.23 -10.39
CA PRO A 18 -43.20 1.90 -11.68
C PRO A 18 -42.54 1.08 -12.81
N VAL A 19 -42.02 -0.12 -12.52
CA VAL A 19 -41.43 -1.01 -13.54
C VAL A 19 -42.55 -1.56 -14.42
N SER A 20 -42.45 -1.37 -15.74
CA SER A 20 -43.52 -1.79 -16.65
C SER A 20 -43.63 -3.32 -16.71
N TYR A 21 -44.84 -3.82 -17.00
CA TYR A 21 -45.03 -5.26 -17.23
C TYR A 21 -44.10 -5.78 -18.34
N SER A 22 -43.88 -5.00 -19.40
CA SER A 22 -42.96 -5.39 -20.49
C SER A 22 -41.51 -5.50 -20.04
N GLN A 23 -41.04 -4.63 -19.13
CA GLN A 23 -39.70 -4.73 -18.55
C GLN A 23 -39.57 -5.97 -17.67
N ALA A 24 -40.58 -6.24 -16.83
CA ALA A 24 -40.59 -7.40 -15.97
C ALA A 24 -40.67 -8.72 -16.75
N ASP A 25 -41.53 -8.80 -17.77
CA ASP A 25 -41.65 -9.95 -18.68
C ASP A 25 -40.36 -10.20 -19.47
N LEU A 26 -39.64 -9.14 -19.82
CA LEU A 26 -38.32 -9.25 -20.46
C LEU A 26 -37.30 -9.91 -19.53
N MET A 27 -37.32 -9.57 -18.24
CA MET A 27 -36.44 -10.17 -17.23
C MET A 27 -36.81 -11.64 -16.95
N ASP A 28 -38.10 -11.97 -16.94
CA ASP A 28 -38.57 -13.37 -16.83
C ASP A 28 -38.07 -14.22 -18.02
N LYS A 29 -38.13 -13.68 -19.24
CA LYS A 29 -37.59 -14.35 -20.44
C LYS A 29 -36.08 -14.48 -20.42
N LEU A 30 -35.37 -13.46 -19.93
CA LEU A 30 -33.92 -13.48 -19.84
C LEU A 30 -33.43 -14.65 -18.97
N GLU A 31 -33.99 -14.81 -17.77
CA GLU A 31 -33.62 -15.93 -16.89
C GLU A 31 -33.93 -17.29 -17.49
N LEU A 32 -35.07 -17.40 -18.16
CA LEU A 32 -35.44 -18.62 -18.88
C LEU A 32 -34.39 -18.95 -19.93
N VAL A 33 -34.02 -18.00 -20.79
CA VAL A 33 -33.07 -18.24 -21.87
C VAL A 33 -31.66 -18.54 -21.34
N MET A 34 -31.22 -17.82 -20.31
CA MET A 34 -29.90 -18.03 -19.67
C MET A 34 -29.76 -19.40 -18.99
N SER A 35 -30.87 -19.99 -18.54
CA SER A 35 -30.86 -21.34 -17.95
C SER A 35 -30.89 -22.48 -18.99
N HIS A 36 -31.25 -22.19 -20.25
CA HIS A 36 -31.45 -23.21 -21.28
C HIS A 36 -30.27 -23.33 -22.26
N SER A 37 -29.89 -22.25 -22.93
CA SER A 37 -28.91 -22.30 -24.03
C SER A 37 -28.10 -21.01 -24.16
N SER A 38 -26.78 -21.16 -24.27
CA SER A 38 -25.87 -20.03 -24.55
C SER A 38 -26.15 -19.41 -25.92
N GLU A 39 -26.53 -20.18 -26.93
CA GLU A 39 -26.82 -19.66 -28.28
C GLU A 39 -28.09 -18.82 -28.28
N GLU A 40 -29.14 -19.28 -27.60
CA GLU A 40 -30.38 -18.52 -27.43
C GLU A 40 -30.13 -17.25 -26.61
N THR A 41 -29.27 -17.33 -25.57
CA THR A 41 -28.88 -16.18 -24.75
C THR A 41 -28.19 -15.11 -25.59
N THR A 42 -27.24 -15.50 -26.44
CA THR A 42 -26.59 -14.56 -27.36
C THR A 42 -27.61 -13.89 -28.27
N ALA A 43 -28.48 -14.67 -28.93
CA ALA A 43 -29.49 -14.12 -29.84
C ALA A 43 -30.47 -13.18 -29.12
N PHE A 44 -30.86 -13.50 -27.88
CA PHE A 44 -31.76 -12.70 -27.07
C PHE A 44 -31.13 -11.36 -26.65
N LEU A 45 -29.87 -11.39 -26.20
CA LEU A 45 -29.13 -10.21 -25.77
C LEU A 45 -28.79 -9.25 -26.93
N GLU A 46 -28.51 -9.78 -28.13
CA GLU A 46 -28.19 -8.95 -29.30
C GLU A 46 -29.32 -7.98 -29.69
N GLY A 47 -30.58 -8.39 -29.53
CA GLY A 47 -31.76 -7.57 -29.84
C GLY A 47 -32.28 -6.73 -28.67
N SER A 48 -31.97 -7.11 -27.42
CA SER A 48 -32.68 -6.60 -26.24
C SER A 48 -31.79 -6.01 -25.14
N SER A 49 -30.46 -6.01 -25.30
CA SER A 49 -29.49 -5.59 -24.28
C SER A 49 -29.78 -4.24 -23.62
N SER A 50 -30.13 -3.20 -24.40
CA SER A 50 -30.47 -1.88 -23.82
C SER A 50 -31.74 -1.91 -22.97
N SER A 51 -32.78 -2.63 -23.42
CA SER A 51 -34.04 -2.73 -22.68
C SER A 51 -33.88 -3.58 -21.42
N ILE A 52 -33.06 -4.62 -21.47
CA ILE A 52 -32.68 -5.44 -20.30
C ILE A 52 -31.92 -4.58 -19.29
N ALA A 53 -30.95 -3.79 -19.75
CA ALA A 53 -30.22 -2.87 -18.89
C ALA A 53 -31.15 -1.90 -18.15
N ASP A 54 -32.06 -1.25 -18.88
CA ASP A 54 -33.03 -0.32 -18.28
C ASP A 54 -33.98 -1.03 -17.29
N ALA A 55 -34.39 -2.27 -17.60
CA ALA A 55 -35.21 -3.09 -16.71
C ALA A 55 -34.45 -3.48 -15.43
N MET A 56 -33.19 -3.92 -15.53
CA MET A 56 -32.36 -4.27 -14.38
C MET A 56 -32.14 -3.09 -13.43
N ILE A 57 -31.83 -1.91 -13.96
CA ILE A 57 -31.65 -0.71 -13.13
C ILE A 57 -32.99 -0.26 -12.54
N GLY A 58 -34.10 -0.40 -13.27
CA GLY A 58 -35.44 -0.17 -12.75
C GLY A 58 -35.77 -1.08 -11.56
N LEU A 59 -35.54 -2.38 -11.71
CA LEU A 59 -35.74 -3.37 -10.63
C LEU A 59 -34.88 -3.04 -9.41
N LEU A 60 -33.63 -2.63 -9.59
CA LEU A 60 -32.72 -2.29 -8.49
C LEU A 60 -33.25 -1.17 -7.60
N VAL A 61 -34.07 -0.26 -8.15
CA VAL A 61 -34.66 0.86 -7.41
C VAL A 61 -35.89 0.44 -6.60
N TYR A 62 -36.69 -0.51 -7.11
CA TYR A 62 -38.04 -0.77 -6.59
C TYR A 62 -38.21 -2.15 -5.92
N VAL A 63 -37.27 -3.07 -6.08
CA VAL A 63 -37.32 -4.36 -5.40
C VAL A 63 -36.86 -4.19 -3.95
N GLU A 64 -37.72 -4.59 -3.00
CA GLU A 64 -37.49 -4.42 -1.56
C GLU A 64 -37.18 -5.72 -0.81
N SER A 65 -37.34 -6.87 -1.46
CA SER A 65 -37.10 -8.19 -0.86
C SER A 65 -35.61 -8.55 -0.96
N ALA A 66 -35.00 -8.95 0.16
CA ALA A 66 -33.58 -9.35 0.19
C ALA A 66 -33.29 -10.46 -0.83
N HIS A 67 -34.21 -11.41 -0.92
CA HIS A 67 -34.12 -12.55 -1.82
C HIS A 67 -34.08 -12.11 -3.29
N ASP A 68 -35.00 -11.23 -3.67
CA ASP A 68 -35.15 -10.78 -5.06
C ASP A 68 -34.05 -9.79 -5.45
N ILE A 69 -33.54 -9.00 -4.50
CA ILE A 69 -32.34 -8.18 -4.73
C ILE A 69 -31.13 -9.07 -5.00
N ILE A 70 -30.90 -10.14 -4.21
CA ILE A 70 -29.78 -11.07 -4.45
C ILE A 70 -29.91 -11.73 -5.82
N ARG A 71 -31.11 -12.20 -6.17
CA ARG A 71 -31.42 -12.76 -7.50
C ARG A 71 -31.09 -11.77 -8.60
N LEU A 72 -31.52 -10.51 -8.47
CA LEU A 72 -31.24 -9.45 -9.44
C LEU A 72 -29.74 -9.16 -9.57
N ILE A 73 -29.02 -9.03 -8.46
CA ILE A 73 -27.58 -8.73 -8.45
C ILE A 73 -26.80 -9.85 -9.14
N ARG A 74 -27.15 -11.11 -8.87
CA ARG A 74 -26.51 -12.28 -9.50
C ARG A 74 -26.83 -12.37 -10.99
N LEU A 75 -28.08 -12.18 -11.38
CA LEU A 75 -28.47 -12.15 -12.79
C LEU A 75 -27.75 -11.01 -13.54
N MET A 76 -27.61 -9.84 -12.90
CA MET A 76 -26.86 -8.74 -13.46
C MET A 76 -25.38 -9.09 -13.61
N ASP A 77 -24.77 -9.77 -12.64
CA ASP A 77 -23.39 -10.23 -12.73
C ASP A 77 -23.19 -11.23 -13.88
N ASP A 78 -24.08 -12.22 -13.99
CA ASP A 78 -24.06 -13.22 -15.06
C ASP A 78 -24.15 -12.56 -16.45
N VAL A 79 -25.02 -11.56 -16.62
CA VAL A 79 -25.13 -10.81 -17.89
C VAL A 79 -23.90 -9.97 -18.20
N ILE A 80 -23.29 -9.35 -17.18
CA ILE A 80 -22.07 -8.56 -17.35
C ILE A 80 -20.88 -9.44 -17.71
N GLU A 81 -20.81 -10.66 -17.16
CA GLU A 81 -19.75 -11.63 -17.47
C GLU A 81 -19.97 -12.36 -18.80
N PHE A 82 -21.22 -12.47 -19.27
CA PHE A 82 -21.54 -13.17 -20.51
C PHE A 82 -20.90 -12.53 -21.75
N ASP A 83 -21.05 -11.21 -21.94
CA ASP A 83 -20.44 -10.52 -23.08
C ASP A 83 -20.22 -9.01 -22.86
N SER A 84 -19.24 -8.44 -23.59
CA SER A 84 -18.86 -7.03 -23.45
C SER A 84 -19.91 -6.04 -23.96
N LYS A 85 -20.80 -6.43 -24.89
CA LYS A 85 -21.88 -5.56 -25.39
C LYS A 85 -22.94 -5.39 -24.30
N SER A 86 -23.33 -6.47 -23.62
CA SER A 86 -24.26 -6.43 -22.49
C SER A 86 -23.73 -5.60 -21.32
N MET A 87 -22.46 -5.77 -20.95
CA MET A 87 -21.79 -4.89 -19.98
C MET A 87 -21.86 -3.42 -20.40
N SER A 88 -21.60 -3.13 -21.69
CA SER A 88 -21.65 -1.76 -22.22
C SER A 88 -23.06 -1.18 -22.21
N ALA A 89 -24.08 -1.99 -22.53
CA ALA A 89 -25.48 -1.57 -22.49
C ALA A 89 -25.94 -1.16 -21.08
N ILE A 90 -25.58 -1.95 -20.05
CA ILE A 90 -25.86 -1.61 -18.64
C ILE A 90 -25.11 -0.34 -18.24
N SER A 91 -23.84 -0.24 -18.64
CA SER A 91 -23.03 0.95 -18.36
C SER A 91 -23.59 2.21 -19.01
N ASP A 92 -24.10 2.11 -20.23
CA ASP A 92 -24.69 3.23 -20.95
C ASP A 92 -26.08 3.61 -20.39
N SER A 93 -26.86 2.64 -19.91
CA SER A 93 -28.07 2.92 -19.14
C SER A 93 -27.74 3.73 -17.87
N ILE A 94 -26.71 3.32 -17.12
CA ILE A 94 -26.24 4.08 -15.93
C ILE A 94 -25.77 5.49 -16.31
N LYS A 95 -25.02 5.65 -17.41
CA LYS A 95 -24.54 6.96 -17.87
C LYS A 95 -25.66 7.92 -18.26
N LYS A 96 -26.78 7.40 -18.79
CA LYS A 96 -27.93 8.22 -19.21
C LYS A 96 -28.75 8.74 -18.02
N ARG A 97 -28.57 8.17 -16.83
CA ARG A 97 -29.31 8.54 -15.63
C ARG A 97 -28.62 9.67 -14.86
N ASP A 98 -29.40 10.62 -14.40
CA ASP A 98 -28.91 11.71 -13.53
C ASP A 98 -28.38 11.19 -12.18
N ASP A 99 -28.97 10.10 -11.67
CA ASP A 99 -28.60 9.50 -10.39
C ASP A 99 -27.50 8.42 -10.50
N GLY A 100 -27.06 8.03 -11.70
CA GLY A 100 -25.91 7.15 -11.91
C GLY A 100 -25.94 5.87 -11.06
N PHE A 101 -24.93 5.67 -10.21
CA PHE A 101 -24.82 4.54 -9.28
C PHE A 101 -25.58 4.72 -7.96
N GLU A 102 -26.34 5.79 -7.77
CA GLU A 102 -27.09 6.03 -6.53
C GLU A 102 -28.02 4.87 -6.13
N PRO A 103 -28.69 4.14 -7.05
CA PRO A 103 -29.45 2.94 -6.68
C PRO A 103 -28.62 1.89 -5.94
N PHE A 104 -27.39 1.62 -6.40
CA PHE A 104 -26.46 0.73 -5.69
C PHE A 104 -26.09 1.30 -4.32
N LEU A 105 -25.70 2.58 -4.26
CA LEU A 105 -25.28 3.21 -3.00
C LEU A 105 -26.41 3.23 -1.95
N ARG A 106 -27.65 3.49 -2.35
CA ARG A 106 -28.82 3.41 -1.46
C ARG A 106 -29.06 1.98 -0.97
N LEU A 107 -28.90 0.99 -1.84
CA LEU A 107 -28.97 -0.42 -1.47
C LEU A 107 -27.91 -0.74 -0.41
N LEU A 108 -26.65 -0.35 -0.63
CA LEU A 108 -25.56 -0.57 0.33
C LEU A 108 -25.91 0.06 1.69
N GLN A 109 -26.35 1.32 1.71
CA GLN A 109 -26.72 2.02 2.94
C GLN A 109 -27.90 1.34 3.67
N SER A 110 -28.93 0.93 2.94
CA SER A 110 -30.18 0.39 3.51
C SER A 110 -30.05 -1.04 4.03
N TRP A 111 -29.13 -1.82 3.44
CA TRP A 111 -28.99 -3.24 3.71
C TRP A 111 -27.74 -3.61 4.52
N SER A 112 -26.80 -2.68 4.73
CA SER A 112 -25.55 -2.96 5.47
C SER A 112 -25.75 -3.66 6.82
N SER A 113 -26.75 -3.23 7.60
CA SER A 113 -27.05 -3.81 8.92
C SER A 113 -27.93 -5.06 8.87
N LYS A 114 -28.57 -5.33 7.73
CA LYS A 114 -29.55 -6.43 7.56
C LYS A 114 -28.93 -7.64 6.86
N ASN A 115 -28.17 -7.39 5.80
CA ASN A 115 -27.54 -8.42 4.98
C ASN A 115 -26.28 -7.87 4.31
N LEU A 116 -25.15 -7.95 5.00
CA LEU A 116 -23.88 -7.46 4.49
C LEU A 116 -23.37 -8.29 3.29
N SER A 117 -23.70 -9.57 3.21
CA SER A 117 -23.31 -10.42 2.07
C SER A 117 -23.92 -9.93 0.76
N LEU A 118 -25.21 -9.58 0.78
CA LEU A 118 -25.90 -8.96 -0.35
C LEU A 118 -25.19 -7.66 -0.77
N CYS A 119 -24.88 -6.79 0.19
CA CYS A 119 -24.17 -5.55 -0.10
C CYS A 119 -22.77 -5.80 -0.68
N ALA A 120 -22.07 -6.83 -0.22
CA ALA A 120 -20.77 -7.20 -0.74
C ALA A 120 -20.88 -7.70 -2.19
N GLU A 121 -21.84 -8.57 -2.52
CA GLU A 121 -22.13 -9.00 -3.90
C GLU A 121 -22.45 -7.77 -4.79
N ALA A 122 -23.33 -6.88 -4.34
CA ALA A 122 -23.70 -5.68 -5.08
C ALA A 122 -22.52 -4.72 -5.31
N SER A 123 -21.61 -4.59 -4.33
CA SER A 123 -20.43 -3.73 -4.46
C SER A 123 -19.44 -4.25 -5.53
N VAL A 124 -19.32 -5.57 -5.70
CA VAL A 124 -18.50 -6.18 -6.76
C VAL A 124 -19.08 -5.83 -8.14
N VAL A 125 -20.39 -6.02 -8.32
CA VAL A 125 -21.09 -5.67 -9.57
C VAL A 125 -20.96 -4.18 -9.90
N MET A 126 -21.18 -3.31 -8.91
CA MET A 126 -20.97 -1.87 -9.06
C MET A 126 -19.52 -1.54 -9.48
N GLY A 127 -18.53 -2.21 -8.88
CA GLY A 127 -17.12 -2.07 -9.24
C GLY A 127 -16.83 -2.46 -10.70
N LYS A 128 -17.36 -3.61 -11.18
CA LYS A 128 -17.23 -4.06 -12.58
C LYS A 128 -17.83 -3.03 -13.54
N LEU A 129 -19.04 -2.54 -13.23
CA LEU A 129 -19.74 -1.53 -14.04
C LEU A 129 -18.98 -0.20 -14.07
N TYR A 130 -18.40 0.23 -12.95
CA TYR A 130 -17.61 1.45 -12.92
C TYR A 130 -16.39 1.41 -13.85
N VAL A 131 -15.71 0.26 -13.95
CA VAL A 131 -14.60 0.08 -14.90
C VAL A 131 -15.08 0.33 -16.33
N SER A 132 -16.24 -0.22 -16.69
CA SER A 132 -16.84 -0.02 -18.01
C SER A 132 -17.29 1.42 -18.25
N VAL A 133 -17.93 2.05 -17.26
CA VAL A 133 -18.33 3.47 -17.31
C VAL A 133 -17.12 4.39 -17.50
N SER A 134 -16.00 4.05 -16.87
CA SER A 134 -14.78 4.87 -16.86
C SER A 134 -13.97 4.82 -18.17
N LYS A 135 -14.25 3.90 -19.11
CA LYS A 135 -13.56 3.83 -20.41
C LYS A 135 -13.74 5.08 -21.30
N GLY A 136 -14.60 6.04 -20.91
CA GLY A 136 -14.91 7.25 -21.67
C GLY A 136 -14.60 8.59 -20.97
N ASN A 137 -13.62 8.63 -20.05
CA ASN A 137 -13.36 9.73 -19.10
C ASN A 137 -14.52 9.92 -18.10
N PRO A 138 -14.43 9.38 -16.87
CA PRO A 138 -15.51 9.45 -15.91
C PRO A 138 -15.79 10.91 -15.51
N SER A 139 -17.06 11.30 -15.51
CA SER A 139 -17.46 12.60 -14.97
C SER A 139 -17.12 12.68 -13.47
N ASP A 140 -16.92 13.89 -12.96
CA ASP A 140 -16.66 14.12 -11.53
C ASP A 140 -17.78 13.55 -10.63
N ALA A 141 -19.01 13.49 -11.14
CA ALA A 141 -20.14 12.88 -10.44
C ALA A 141 -19.96 11.37 -10.22
N PHE A 142 -19.55 10.61 -11.25
CA PHE A 142 -19.27 9.18 -11.11
C PHE A 142 -18.08 8.93 -10.19
N ASN A 143 -17.05 9.77 -10.28
CA ASN A 143 -15.89 9.71 -9.41
C ASN A 143 -16.26 9.92 -7.92
N ALA A 144 -17.16 10.86 -7.62
CA ALA A 144 -17.68 11.07 -6.27
C ALA A 144 -18.50 9.87 -5.75
N GLN A 145 -19.29 9.22 -6.61
CA GLN A 145 -20.04 8.01 -6.23
C GLN A 145 -19.12 6.81 -5.94
N VAL A 146 -18.05 6.66 -6.71
CA VAL A 146 -17.06 5.60 -6.45
C VAL A 146 -16.23 5.87 -5.21
N LEU A 147 -15.95 7.13 -4.91
CA LEU A 147 -15.35 7.48 -3.63
C LEU A 147 -16.23 7.02 -2.44
N ARG A 148 -17.54 7.31 -2.50
CA ARG A 148 -18.51 6.84 -1.48
C ARG A 148 -18.55 5.31 -1.36
N LEU A 149 -18.40 4.59 -2.47
CA LEU A 149 -18.26 3.13 -2.45
C LEU A 149 -17.00 2.70 -1.68
N GLY A 150 -15.85 3.32 -1.99
CA GLY A 150 -14.58 3.01 -1.32
C GLY A 150 -14.59 3.33 0.17
N GLU A 151 -15.21 4.44 0.56
CA GLU A 151 -15.46 4.82 1.96
C GLU A 151 -16.34 3.79 2.66
N TRP A 152 -17.47 3.43 2.05
CA TRP A 152 -18.36 2.42 2.60
C TRP A 152 -17.65 1.07 2.78
N ILE A 153 -16.88 0.61 1.79
CA ILE A 153 -16.11 -0.64 1.91
C ILE A 153 -15.11 -0.55 3.07
N SER A 154 -14.38 0.56 3.17
CA SER A 154 -13.38 0.77 4.23
C SER A 154 -14.03 0.76 5.61
N ASP A 155 -15.21 1.37 5.75
CA ASP A 155 -15.99 1.33 6.99
C ASP A 155 -16.44 -0.10 7.35
N GLN A 156 -16.70 -0.98 6.39
CA GLN A 156 -17.03 -2.39 6.67
C GLN A 156 -15.80 -3.22 7.04
N LEU A 157 -14.62 -2.86 6.54
CA LEU A 157 -13.35 -3.55 6.82
C LEU A 157 -12.64 -3.04 8.09
N ALA A 158 -13.22 -2.08 8.81
CA ALA A 158 -12.63 -1.55 10.05
C ALA A 158 -12.49 -2.63 11.14
N ASP A 159 -11.43 -2.51 11.96
CA ASP A 159 -11.01 -3.53 12.93
C ASP A 159 -12.13 -3.94 13.90
N ASP A 160 -12.96 -3.00 14.34
CA ASP A 160 -14.07 -3.24 15.27
C ASP A 160 -15.12 -4.21 14.70
N LYS A 161 -15.25 -4.28 13.38
CA LYS A 161 -16.16 -5.20 12.68
C LYS A 161 -15.50 -6.51 12.27
N VAL A 162 -14.19 -6.49 11.99
CA VAL A 162 -13.45 -7.67 11.52
C VAL A 162 -12.91 -8.54 12.66
N ALA A 163 -12.59 -7.93 13.81
CA ALA A 163 -12.02 -8.60 14.99
C ALA A 163 -12.97 -8.61 16.21
N GLY A 164 -14.15 -8.00 16.11
CA GLY A 164 -15.13 -7.90 17.19
C GLY A 164 -16.02 -9.15 17.36
N SER A 165 -16.93 -9.08 18.35
CA SER A 165 -17.89 -10.15 18.68
C SER A 165 -18.97 -10.41 17.61
N GLY A 166 -19.00 -9.62 16.53
CA GLY A 166 -19.84 -9.79 15.34
C GLY A 166 -18.99 -9.98 14.08
N GLU A 167 -18.01 -10.88 14.13
CA GLU A 167 -17.05 -11.16 13.06
C GLU A 167 -17.73 -11.35 11.69
N ILE A 168 -17.34 -10.50 10.73
CA ILE A 168 -17.81 -10.60 9.35
C ILE A 168 -17.26 -11.90 8.72
N PRO A 169 -18.09 -12.70 8.03
CA PRO A 169 -17.61 -13.90 7.34
C PRO A 169 -16.51 -13.59 6.32
N GLU A 170 -15.51 -14.47 6.22
CA GLU A 170 -14.37 -14.26 5.30
C GLU A 170 -14.80 -14.07 3.85
N THR A 171 -15.84 -14.78 3.40
CA THR A 171 -16.39 -14.64 2.04
C THR A 171 -16.82 -13.21 1.75
N VAL A 172 -17.38 -12.52 2.74
CA VAL A 172 -17.79 -11.11 2.65
C VAL A 172 -16.57 -10.20 2.59
N ILE A 173 -15.55 -10.44 3.41
CA ILE A 173 -14.27 -9.70 3.35
C ILE A 173 -13.64 -9.83 1.96
N VAL A 174 -13.59 -11.06 1.41
CA VAL A 174 -13.09 -11.33 0.07
C VAL A 174 -13.88 -10.56 -0.99
N MET A 175 -15.21 -10.54 -0.92
CA MET A 175 -16.04 -9.79 -1.86
C MET A 175 -15.82 -8.27 -1.76
N LEU A 176 -15.72 -7.73 -0.55
CA LEU A 176 -15.41 -6.31 -0.33
C LEU A 176 -14.04 -5.92 -0.93
N LEU A 177 -13.03 -6.76 -0.74
CA LEU A 177 -11.70 -6.56 -1.34
C LEU A 177 -11.73 -6.74 -2.87
N GLN A 178 -12.53 -7.67 -3.39
CA GLN A 178 -12.74 -7.82 -4.84
C GLN A 178 -13.37 -6.57 -5.45
N ALA A 179 -14.33 -5.95 -4.78
CA ALA A 179 -14.95 -4.70 -5.22
C ALA A 179 -13.90 -3.56 -5.33
N LEU A 180 -13.05 -3.40 -4.31
CA LEU A 180 -11.89 -2.48 -4.38
C LEU A 180 -10.96 -2.86 -5.53
N GLY A 181 -10.71 -4.15 -5.73
CA GLY A 181 -9.90 -4.65 -6.83
C GLY A 181 -10.45 -4.27 -8.22
N GLN A 182 -11.77 -4.24 -8.40
CA GLN A 182 -12.37 -3.74 -9.63
C GLN A 182 -12.17 -2.22 -9.76
N MET A 183 -12.44 -1.46 -8.70
CA MET A 183 -12.25 -0.01 -8.70
C MET A 183 -10.82 0.40 -9.06
N PHE A 184 -9.81 -0.27 -8.50
CA PHE A 184 -8.39 0.03 -8.73
C PHE A 184 -7.88 -0.39 -10.11
N ARG A 185 -8.74 -0.89 -11.01
CA ARG A 185 -8.43 -0.95 -12.45
C ARG A 185 -8.47 0.43 -13.11
N VAL A 186 -9.16 1.40 -12.50
CA VAL A 186 -9.27 2.78 -12.97
C VAL A 186 -8.32 3.67 -12.16
N ASP A 187 -7.43 4.40 -12.85
CA ASP A 187 -6.36 5.16 -12.19
C ASP A 187 -6.89 6.29 -11.29
N VAL A 188 -7.95 6.97 -11.73
CA VAL A 188 -8.62 8.03 -10.97
C VAL A 188 -9.17 7.49 -9.64
N ALA A 189 -9.71 6.28 -9.62
CA ALA A 189 -10.20 5.67 -8.38
C ALA A 189 -9.08 5.36 -7.38
N ARG A 190 -7.88 4.96 -7.86
CA ARG A 190 -6.70 4.79 -6.98
C ARG A 190 -6.34 6.11 -6.30
N LYS A 191 -6.26 7.19 -7.08
CA LYS A 191 -5.97 8.54 -6.58
C LYS A 191 -6.99 8.97 -5.53
N LEU A 192 -8.28 8.91 -5.87
CA LEU A 192 -9.35 9.38 -4.98
C LEU A 192 -9.43 8.58 -3.68
N PHE A 193 -9.29 7.25 -3.77
CA PHE A 193 -9.28 6.37 -2.59
C PHE A 193 -8.13 6.70 -1.63
N CYS A 194 -6.97 7.08 -2.16
CA CYS A 194 -5.80 7.45 -1.36
C CYS A 194 -5.87 8.87 -0.78
N LEU A 195 -6.48 9.83 -1.49
CA LEU A 195 -6.55 11.23 -1.08
C LEU A 195 -7.65 11.53 -0.04
N ASN A 196 -8.87 11.03 -0.28
CA ASN A 196 -10.05 11.52 0.45
C ASN A 196 -10.31 10.82 1.79
N TYR A 197 -9.48 9.83 2.15
CA TYR A 197 -9.54 9.21 3.47
C TYR A 197 -8.20 8.49 3.75
N PRO A 198 -7.17 9.19 4.29
CA PRO A 198 -5.83 8.60 4.43
C PRO A 198 -5.77 7.34 5.31
N LYS A 199 -6.87 7.01 6.01
CA LYS A 199 -7.03 5.76 6.76
C LYS A 199 -7.50 4.57 5.91
N ASN A 200 -8.03 4.77 4.70
CA ASN A 200 -8.58 3.68 3.87
C ASN A 200 -7.51 2.63 3.56
N VAL A 201 -6.34 3.08 3.07
CA VAL A 201 -5.20 2.19 2.83
C VAL A 201 -4.72 1.57 4.14
N ALA A 202 -4.76 2.29 5.26
CA ALA A 202 -4.39 1.76 6.57
C ALA A 202 -5.35 0.68 7.10
N ILE A 203 -6.65 0.77 6.79
CA ILE A 203 -7.64 -0.27 7.13
C ILE A 203 -7.34 -1.55 6.34
N VAL A 204 -7.14 -1.42 5.03
CA VAL A 204 -6.76 -2.57 4.18
C VAL A 204 -5.42 -3.16 4.62
N ALA A 205 -4.42 -2.33 4.92
CA ALA A 205 -3.10 -2.76 5.35
C ALA A 205 -3.13 -3.50 6.69
N ARG A 206 -4.01 -3.11 7.62
CA ARG A 206 -4.16 -3.79 8.91
C ARG A 206 -4.64 -5.24 8.78
N LEU A 207 -5.32 -5.61 7.70
CA LEU A 207 -5.67 -7.01 7.42
C LEU A 207 -4.43 -7.90 7.20
N LEU A 208 -3.24 -7.31 7.02
CA LEU A 208 -1.96 -8.01 6.92
C LEU A 208 -1.27 -8.21 8.27
N ASP A 209 -1.75 -7.59 9.35
CA ASP A 209 -1.16 -7.74 10.68
C ASP A 209 -1.43 -9.18 11.18
N ALA A 210 -0.47 -9.79 11.88
CA ALA A 210 -0.54 -11.21 12.24
C ALA A 210 -1.78 -11.59 13.06
N GLU A 211 -2.26 -10.66 13.89
CA GLU A 211 -3.48 -10.79 14.68
C GLU A 211 -4.74 -10.90 13.81
N MET A 212 -4.68 -10.33 12.60
CA MET A 212 -5.77 -10.29 11.62
C MET A 212 -5.65 -11.38 10.56
N HIS A 213 -4.59 -12.20 10.58
CA HIS A 213 -4.42 -13.29 9.62
C HIS A 213 -5.64 -14.23 9.65
N LYS A 214 -6.51 -14.10 8.66
CA LYS A 214 -7.60 -15.04 8.37
C LYS A 214 -7.06 -16.20 7.51
N GLN A 215 -7.93 -16.90 6.79
CA GLN A 215 -7.46 -17.88 5.81
C GLN A 215 -6.72 -17.17 4.65
N VAL A 216 -5.98 -17.98 3.90
CA VAL A 216 -5.04 -17.53 2.86
C VAL A 216 -5.72 -16.67 1.77
N GLN A 217 -7.03 -16.83 1.55
CA GLN A 217 -7.73 -16.14 0.47
C GLN A 217 -7.98 -14.65 0.77
N ALA A 218 -8.50 -14.31 1.96
CA ALA A 218 -8.65 -12.91 2.34
C ALA A 218 -7.31 -12.17 2.36
N LEU A 219 -6.28 -12.81 2.89
CA LEU A 219 -4.92 -12.26 2.92
C LEU A 219 -4.39 -12.00 1.50
N TYR A 220 -4.53 -12.96 0.58
CA TYR A 220 -4.18 -12.78 -0.82
C TYR A 220 -4.92 -11.57 -1.43
N GLN A 221 -6.23 -11.43 -1.20
CA GLN A 221 -7.01 -10.33 -1.74
C GLN A 221 -6.60 -8.97 -1.16
N ALA A 222 -6.26 -8.92 0.14
CA ALA A 222 -5.79 -7.68 0.78
C ALA A 222 -4.46 -7.22 0.18
N VAL A 223 -3.51 -8.13 -0.03
CA VAL A 223 -2.26 -7.80 -0.73
C VAL A 223 -2.53 -7.46 -2.20
N PHE A 224 -3.47 -8.15 -2.86
CA PHE A 224 -3.81 -7.92 -4.27
C PHE A 224 -4.37 -6.50 -4.51
N VAL A 225 -5.21 -5.97 -3.62
CA VAL A 225 -5.68 -4.58 -3.77
C VAL A 225 -4.54 -3.56 -3.56
N LEU A 226 -3.60 -3.82 -2.65
CA LEU A 226 -2.41 -2.99 -2.46
C LEU A 226 -1.47 -3.08 -3.67
N TRP A 227 -1.34 -4.26 -4.27
CA TRP A 227 -0.64 -4.47 -5.52
C TRP A 227 -1.25 -3.66 -6.65
N LEU A 228 -2.59 -3.64 -6.79
CA LEU A 228 -3.26 -2.83 -7.80
C LEU A 228 -3.04 -1.33 -7.61
N LEU A 229 -2.98 -0.83 -6.37
CA LEU A 229 -2.62 0.56 -6.09
C LEU A 229 -1.20 0.88 -6.58
N SER A 230 -0.24 -0.05 -6.48
CA SER A 230 1.13 0.13 -6.97
C SER A 230 1.26 0.31 -8.50
N PHE A 231 0.19 0.07 -9.26
CA PHE A 231 0.11 0.39 -10.70
C PHE A 231 -0.30 1.84 -11.00
N ALA A 232 -0.39 2.71 -10.00
CA ALA A 232 -0.62 4.14 -10.15
C ALA A 232 0.13 4.75 -11.35
N SER A 233 -0.55 5.54 -12.18
CA SER A 233 0.11 6.36 -13.18
C SER A 233 1.01 7.42 -12.52
N ALA A 234 2.03 7.90 -13.25
CA ALA A 234 2.95 8.91 -12.72
C ALA A 234 2.24 10.26 -12.44
N GLY A 235 2.86 11.12 -11.64
CA GLY A 235 2.29 12.41 -11.22
C GLY A 235 1.38 12.25 -10.00
N GLU A 236 0.25 12.96 -9.98
CA GLU A 236 -0.61 13.08 -8.80
C GLU A 236 -1.10 11.73 -8.24
N THR A 237 -1.39 10.75 -9.10
CA THR A 237 -1.85 9.43 -8.64
C THR A 237 -0.72 8.69 -7.91
N ALA A 238 0.50 8.71 -8.44
CA ALA A 238 1.65 8.09 -7.80
C ALA A 238 2.00 8.80 -6.48
N ASP A 239 1.91 10.13 -6.42
CA ASP A 239 2.13 10.90 -5.18
C ASP A 239 1.10 10.52 -4.10
N ALA A 240 -0.18 10.47 -4.46
CA ALA A 240 -1.26 10.09 -3.55
C ALA A 240 -1.09 8.66 -3.02
N VAL A 241 -0.83 7.69 -3.91
CA VAL A 241 -0.57 6.30 -3.52
C VAL A 241 0.70 6.20 -2.67
N SER A 242 1.77 6.91 -3.05
CA SER A 242 3.02 6.87 -2.31
C SER A 242 2.83 7.35 -0.87
N GLN A 243 2.11 8.45 -0.68
CA GLN A 243 1.83 9.00 0.65
C GLN A 243 0.95 8.04 1.46
N ALA A 244 -0.10 7.48 0.87
CA ALA A 244 -1.01 6.59 1.57
C ALA A 244 -0.33 5.27 1.99
N MET A 245 0.53 4.70 1.13
CA MET A 245 1.30 3.49 1.44
C MET A 245 2.32 3.71 2.57
N ASP A 246 3.00 4.86 2.59
CA ASP A 246 3.98 5.27 3.62
C ASP A 246 3.28 5.46 4.98
N VAL A 247 2.20 6.25 5.02
CA VAL A 247 1.41 6.49 6.25
C VAL A 247 0.78 5.20 6.80
N ALA A 248 0.39 4.29 5.91
CA ALA A 248 -0.16 2.99 6.28
C ALA A 248 0.92 1.93 6.58
N PHE A 249 2.22 2.28 6.58
CA PHE A 249 3.34 1.36 6.82
C PHE A 249 3.24 0.06 6.02
N VAL A 250 2.77 0.15 4.77
CA VAL A 250 2.51 -1.03 3.93
C VAL A 250 3.78 -1.83 3.68
N PRO A 251 4.93 -1.22 3.31
CA PRO A 251 6.17 -1.97 3.12
C PRO A 251 6.59 -2.75 4.37
N ARG A 252 6.52 -2.14 5.55
CA ARG A 252 6.81 -2.83 6.82
C ARG A 252 5.87 -4.00 7.08
N ARG A 253 4.57 -3.84 6.86
CA ARG A 253 3.58 -4.92 7.05
C ARG A 253 3.81 -6.09 6.10
N LEU A 254 4.10 -5.81 4.83
CA LEU A 254 4.47 -6.84 3.86
C LEU A 254 5.75 -7.58 4.26
N SER A 255 6.74 -6.86 4.82
CA SER A 255 7.97 -7.48 5.36
C SER A 255 7.67 -8.48 6.48
N LEU A 256 6.80 -8.11 7.42
CA LEU A 256 6.39 -8.98 8.52
C LEU A 256 5.63 -10.20 8.00
N LEU A 257 4.65 -9.97 7.11
CA LEU A 257 3.88 -11.05 6.49
C LEU A 257 4.76 -12.06 5.75
N LEU A 258 5.73 -11.58 4.96
CA LEU A 258 6.66 -12.42 4.20
C LEU A 258 7.53 -13.34 5.07
N ARG A 259 7.74 -13.00 6.35
CA ARG A 259 8.51 -13.86 7.27
C ARG A 259 7.72 -15.10 7.69
N GLU A 260 6.40 -14.98 7.75
CA GLU A 260 5.51 -16.01 8.31
C GLU A 260 4.79 -16.82 7.22
N VAL A 261 4.40 -16.18 6.12
CA VAL A 261 3.55 -16.81 5.11
C VAL A 261 4.30 -17.87 4.29
N THR A 262 3.62 -18.98 4.01
CA THR A 262 4.12 -20.10 3.19
C THR A 262 3.38 -20.24 1.87
N ALA A 263 2.20 -19.63 1.74
CA ALA A 263 1.40 -19.68 0.52
C ALA A 263 2.08 -18.91 -0.62
N GLU A 264 2.56 -19.63 -1.64
CA GLU A 264 3.32 -19.08 -2.78
C GLU A 264 2.58 -17.94 -3.48
N LYS A 265 1.25 -18.06 -3.67
CA LYS A 265 0.43 -17.00 -4.27
C LYS A 265 0.46 -15.68 -3.49
N VAL A 266 0.55 -15.73 -2.14
CA VAL A 266 0.61 -14.53 -1.30
C VAL A 266 2.01 -13.93 -1.37
N VAL A 267 3.05 -14.77 -1.29
CA VAL A 267 4.45 -14.34 -1.44
C VAL A 267 4.64 -13.63 -2.78
N ARG A 268 4.17 -14.22 -3.89
CA ARG A 268 4.24 -13.63 -5.23
C ARG A 268 3.72 -12.20 -5.25
N VAL A 269 2.51 -11.98 -4.76
CA VAL A 269 1.89 -10.64 -4.80
C VAL A 269 2.57 -9.68 -3.82
N CYS A 270 3.05 -10.15 -2.66
CA CYS A 270 3.81 -9.32 -1.72
C CYS A 270 5.09 -8.78 -2.35
N VAL A 271 5.92 -9.65 -2.91
CA VAL A 271 7.20 -9.27 -3.53
C VAL A 271 6.95 -8.37 -4.74
N ALA A 272 5.98 -8.72 -5.60
CA ALA A 272 5.61 -7.88 -6.74
C ALA A 272 5.12 -6.48 -6.33
N THR A 273 4.39 -6.37 -5.20
CA THR A 273 3.95 -5.07 -4.65
C THR A 273 5.14 -4.24 -4.21
N LEU A 274 6.06 -4.82 -3.43
CA LEU A 274 7.28 -4.16 -2.99
C LEU A 274 8.13 -3.70 -4.18
N ASN A 275 8.33 -4.57 -5.18
CA ASN A 275 9.10 -4.27 -6.39
C ASN A 275 8.45 -3.15 -7.24
N ASN A 276 7.12 -3.06 -7.28
CA ASN A 276 6.46 -1.92 -7.93
C ASN A 276 6.69 -0.60 -7.18
N LEU A 277 6.69 -0.65 -5.85
CA LEU A 277 6.86 0.52 -4.99
C LEU A 277 8.32 1.04 -4.97
N THR A 278 9.30 0.29 -5.48
CA THR A 278 10.68 0.80 -5.65
C THR A 278 10.87 1.70 -6.87
N LYS A 279 9.92 1.70 -7.82
CA LYS A 279 10.02 2.47 -9.07
C LYS A 279 10.07 3.99 -8.79
N ASP A 280 10.87 4.72 -9.58
CA ASP A 280 11.15 6.16 -9.37
C ASP A 280 9.96 7.10 -9.47
N LYS A 281 8.82 6.62 -9.99
CA LYS A 281 7.56 7.39 -9.95
C LYS A 281 7.01 7.56 -8.53
N PHE A 282 7.44 6.74 -7.58
CA PHE A 282 7.02 6.81 -6.18
C PHE A 282 8.06 7.53 -5.31
N SER A 283 7.65 7.96 -4.11
CA SER A 283 8.55 8.68 -3.20
C SER A 283 9.73 7.80 -2.78
N PRO A 284 10.96 8.33 -2.78
CA PRO A 284 12.12 7.65 -2.19
C PRO A 284 11.93 7.28 -0.71
N ARG A 285 10.97 7.89 -0.01
CA ARG A 285 10.61 7.51 1.37
C ARG A 285 10.23 6.03 1.49
N LEU A 286 9.49 5.49 0.53
CA LEU A 286 9.08 4.08 0.55
C LEU A 286 10.30 3.14 0.49
N ARG A 287 11.25 3.38 -0.42
CA ARG A 287 12.47 2.57 -0.49
C ARG A 287 13.31 2.66 0.79
N ARG A 288 13.42 3.85 1.37
CA ARG A 288 14.13 4.05 2.64
C ARG A 288 13.41 3.36 3.81
N GLU A 289 12.08 3.38 3.84
CA GLU A 289 11.28 2.60 4.80
C GLU A 289 11.53 1.10 4.63
N MET A 290 11.56 0.59 3.38
CA MET A 290 11.85 -0.82 3.08
C MET A 290 13.22 -1.26 3.60
N VAL A 291 14.26 -0.43 3.41
CA VAL A 291 15.60 -0.66 3.97
C VAL A 291 15.53 -0.68 5.50
N GLY A 292 14.87 0.31 6.12
CA GLY A 292 14.70 0.41 7.57
C GLY A 292 13.89 -0.74 8.19
N ALA A 293 12.90 -1.27 7.47
CA ALA A 293 12.09 -2.43 7.87
C ALA A 293 12.85 -3.77 7.72
N GLY A 294 14.09 -3.74 7.21
CA GLY A 294 14.92 -4.91 7.03
C GLY A 294 14.44 -5.85 5.92
N ILE A 295 13.80 -5.30 4.87
CA ILE A 295 13.28 -6.12 3.75
C ILE A 295 14.40 -6.81 2.99
N SER A 296 15.59 -6.19 2.85
CA SER A 296 16.75 -6.84 2.23
C SER A 296 17.07 -8.20 2.88
N LYS A 297 17.07 -8.25 4.22
CA LYS A 297 17.29 -9.49 4.97
C LYS A 297 16.15 -10.49 4.78
N THR A 298 14.89 -10.00 4.75
CA THR A 298 13.73 -10.86 4.45
C THR A 298 13.86 -11.49 3.07
N VAL A 299 14.27 -10.74 2.04
CA VAL A 299 14.50 -11.23 0.68
C VAL A 299 15.61 -12.27 0.64
N GLU A 300 16.76 -12.02 1.29
CA GLU A 300 17.85 -13.00 1.40
C GLU A 300 17.37 -14.33 2.00
N GLN A 301 16.53 -14.27 3.05
CA GLN A 301 15.95 -15.46 3.68
C GLN A 301 14.98 -16.21 2.75
N LEU A 302 14.20 -15.48 1.94
CA LEU A 302 13.29 -16.09 0.97
C LEU A 302 14.05 -16.74 -0.18
N CYS A 303 15.18 -16.18 -0.62
CA CYS A 303 16.03 -16.76 -1.67
C CYS A 303 16.65 -18.12 -1.30
N VAL A 304 16.77 -18.44 0.00
CA VAL A 304 17.22 -19.76 0.46
C VAL A 304 16.14 -20.84 0.24
N ARG A 305 14.86 -20.44 0.17
CA ARG A 305 13.75 -21.36 -0.08
C ARG A 305 13.70 -21.76 -1.57
N ARG A 306 13.11 -22.92 -1.86
CA ARG A 306 12.86 -23.35 -3.24
C ARG A 306 11.49 -22.85 -3.69
N TRP A 307 11.47 -22.13 -4.81
CA TRP A 307 10.26 -21.60 -5.43
C TRP A 307 10.05 -22.26 -6.80
N ALA A 308 8.82 -22.63 -7.11
CA ALA A 308 8.46 -23.15 -8.42
C ALA A 308 8.14 -22.00 -9.38
N ASP A 309 7.59 -20.91 -8.86
CA ASP A 309 7.26 -19.70 -9.58
C ASP A 309 8.50 -18.85 -9.88
N ILE A 310 8.81 -18.73 -11.18
CA ILE A 310 9.97 -17.99 -11.70
C ILE A 310 9.81 -16.47 -11.45
N ASP A 311 8.59 -15.96 -11.42
CA ASP A 311 8.35 -14.53 -11.22
C ASP A 311 8.72 -14.10 -9.80
N ILE A 312 8.53 -14.99 -8.80
CA ILE A 312 8.99 -14.74 -7.44
C ILE A 312 10.52 -14.57 -7.41
N LEU A 313 11.26 -15.43 -8.11
CA LEU A 313 12.72 -15.34 -8.18
C LEU A 313 13.18 -14.04 -8.85
N ASN A 314 12.56 -13.67 -9.96
CA ASN A 314 12.88 -12.45 -10.69
C ASN A 314 12.58 -11.19 -9.87
N ASP A 315 11.39 -11.13 -9.24
CA ASP A 315 11.00 -10.00 -8.42
C ASP A 315 11.86 -9.87 -7.16
N MET A 316 12.27 -10.99 -6.53
CA MET A 316 13.19 -10.96 -5.39
C MET A 316 14.58 -10.46 -5.79
N ALA A 317 15.10 -10.88 -6.94
CA ALA A 317 16.38 -10.39 -7.44
C ALA A 317 16.34 -8.88 -7.71
N SER A 318 15.32 -8.41 -8.44
CA SER A 318 15.06 -6.99 -8.74
C SER A 318 14.91 -6.15 -7.47
N LEU A 319 14.11 -6.63 -6.52
CA LEU A 319 13.89 -5.95 -5.24
C LEU A 319 15.17 -5.90 -4.40
N GLY A 320 15.94 -7.00 -4.36
CA GLY A 320 17.21 -7.06 -3.65
C GLY A 320 18.22 -6.05 -4.19
N GLU A 321 18.37 -5.96 -5.51
CA GLU A 321 19.24 -4.99 -6.18
C GLU A 321 18.80 -3.55 -5.90
N SER A 322 17.52 -3.23 -6.10
CA SER A 322 16.96 -1.90 -5.85
C SER A 322 17.19 -1.43 -4.40
N LEU A 323 16.99 -2.32 -3.42
CA LEU A 323 17.21 -1.99 -2.01
C LEU A 323 18.70 -1.93 -1.65
N HIS A 324 19.56 -2.69 -2.31
CA HIS A 324 21.01 -2.58 -2.13
C HIS A 324 21.52 -1.23 -2.63
N GLU A 325 21.06 -0.78 -3.80
CA GLU A 325 21.37 0.54 -4.35
C GLU A 325 20.86 1.66 -3.45
N GLU A 326 19.59 1.60 -3.00
CA GLU A 326 19.05 2.61 -2.09
C GLU A 326 19.83 2.62 -0.76
N LYS A 327 20.20 1.46 -0.21
CA LYS A 327 21.03 1.39 1.01
C LYS A 327 22.38 2.09 0.79
N LYS A 328 23.03 1.87 -0.36
CA LYS A 328 24.28 2.53 -0.73
C LYS A 328 24.13 4.05 -0.86
N LEU A 329 23.01 4.51 -1.42
CA LEU A 329 22.67 5.94 -1.52
C LEU A 329 22.45 6.56 -0.14
N MET A 330 21.71 5.88 0.75
CA MET A 330 21.51 6.30 2.13
C MET A 330 22.81 6.35 2.93
N SER A 331 23.77 5.47 2.62
CA SER A 331 25.11 5.45 3.21
C SER A 331 26.15 6.25 2.41
N SER A 332 25.73 7.14 1.51
CA SER A 332 26.65 7.97 0.73
C SER A 332 27.23 9.10 1.58
N PHE A 333 28.48 9.48 1.29
CA PHE A 333 29.11 10.61 1.98
C PHE A 333 28.37 11.92 1.72
N GLU A 334 27.72 12.05 0.57
CA GLU A 334 26.93 13.22 0.19
C GLU A 334 25.72 13.41 1.11
N VAL A 335 25.03 12.32 1.48
CA VAL A 335 23.92 12.37 2.45
C VAL A 335 24.43 12.76 3.83
N TYR A 336 25.51 12.11 4.31
CA TYR A 336 26.18 12.46 5.57
C TYR A 336 26.66 13.92 5.59
N HIS A 337 27.25 14.39 4.49
CA HIS A 337 27.75 15.76 4.34
C HIS A 337 26.62 16.78 4.48
N HIS A 338 25.49 16.58 3.79
CA HIS A 338 24.31 17.45 3.94
C HIS A 338 23.72 17.39 5.35
N GLU A 339 23.64 16.21 5.97
CA GLU A 339 23.17 16.06 7.36
C GLU A 339 24.02 16.89 8.32
N VAL A 340 25.36 16.74 8.26
CA VAL A 340 26.30 17.50 9.09
C VAL A 340 26.17 19.01 8.85
N LEU A 341 26.09 19.45 7.60
CA LEU A 341 26.00 20.87 7.28
C LEU A 341 24.65 21.49 7.66
N SER A 342 23.57 20.70 7.69
CA SER A 342 22.26 21.14 8.18
C SER A 342 22.27 21.41 9.69
N GLY A 343 23.18 20.76 10.44
CA GLY A 343 23.26 20.82 11.89
C GLY A 343 22.25 19.96 12.64
N ALA A 344 21.36 19.26 11.92
CA ALA A 344 20.32 18.39 12.47
C ALA A 344 20.76 16.92 12.50
N LEU A 345 21.89 16.64 13.15
CA LEU A 345 22.45 15.29 13.26
C LEU A 345 21.48 14.34 14.01
N GLN A 346 21.29 13.14 13.48
CA GLN A 346 20.53 12.07 14.10
C GLN A 346 21.32 10.76 14.06
N TRP A 347 20.97 9.80 14.91
CA TRP A 347 21.56 8.47 14.82
C TRP A 347 21.05 7.73 13.58
N THR A 348 21.84 7.78 12.52
CA THR A 348 21.68 6.99 11.29
C THR A 348 22.80 5.95 11.16
N HIS A 349 22.65 4.97 10.25
CA HIS A 349 23.60 3.84 10.11
C HIS A 349 25.05 4.30 9.87
N VAL A 350 25.26 5.40 9.10
CA VAL A 350 26.61 5.88 8.73
C VAL A 350 27.48 6.26 9.93
N HIS A 351 26.88 6.79 11.01
CA HIS A 351 27.63 7.20 12.20
C HIS A 351 28.26 6.01 12.97
N SER A 352 27.78 4.78 12.71
CA SER A 352 28.27 3.57 13.37
C SER A 352 28.95 2.57 12.43
N ASP A 353 28.93 2.81 11.12
CA ASP A 353 29.44 1.89 10.11
C ASP A 353 30.95 2.06 9.88
N ASP A 354 31.75 1.15 10.42
CA ASP A 354 33.21 1.15 10.27
C ASP A 354 33.68 1.15 8.80
N MET A 355 32.94 0.52 7.86
CA MET A 355 33.31 0.55 6.44
C MET A 355 33.07 1.92 5.82
N PHE A 356 31.93 2.56 6.15
CA PHE A 356 31.64 3.93 5.72
C PHE A 356 32.78 4.88 6.07
N TRP A 357 33.26 4.81 7.31
CA TRP A 357 34.38 5.65 7.74
C TRP A 357 35.64 5.29 6.96
N ARG A 358 36.09 4.02 6.94
CA ARG A 358 37.29 3.61 6.19
C ARG A 358 37.32 4.14 4.76
N ASP A 359 36.17 4.14 4.06
CA ASP A 359 36.07 4.57 2.68
C ASP A 359 36.00 6.09 2.49
N ASN A 360 35.52 6.84 3.49
CA ASN A 360 35.15 8.25 3.32
C ASN A 360 35.88 9.25 4.22
N VAL A 361 36.68 8.82 5.21
CA VAL A 361 37.29 9.76 6.18
C VAL A 361 38.20 10.79 5.50
N GLU A 362 38.93 10.42 4.44
CA GLU A 362 39.76 11.37 3.66
C GLU A 362 38.93 12.48 3.00
N ARG A 363 37.67 12.20 2.65
CA ARG A 363 36.78 13.19 2.04
C ARG A 363 36.40 14.30 3.03
N MET A 364 36.50 14.06 4.33
CA MET A 364 36.25 15.08 5.36
C MET A 364 37.33 16.17 5.43
N GLU A 365 38.53 15.92 4.89
CA GLU A 365 39.61 16.92 4.79
C GLU A 365 39.37 17.89 3.61
N LYS A 366 38.55 17.49 2.62
CA LYS A 366 38.25 18.31 1.44
C LYS A 366 37.49 19.59 1.79
N ASN A 367 37.44 20.53 0.85
CA ASN A 367 36.72 21.80 0.97
C ASN A 367 37.07 22.56 2.27
N ASN A 368 38.37 22.68 2.55
CA ASN A 368 38.86 23.37 3.76
C ASN A 368 38.31 22.76 5.07
N MET A 369 38.17 21.42 5.11
CA MET A 369 37.67 20.68 6.27
C MET A 369 36.27 21.15 6.73
N GLU A 370 35.41 21.55 5.80
CA GLU A 370 34.10 22.16 6.13
C GLU A 370 33.24 21.26 7.04
N VAL A 371 33.25 19.95 6.81
CA VAL A 371 32.51 18.97 7.62
C VAL A 371 33.06 18.95 9.04
N LEU A 372 34.37 18.84 9.21
CA LEU A 372 35.02 18.84 10.53
C LEU A 372 34.80 20.16 11.27
N ARG A 373 34.90 21.29 10.56
CA ARG A 373 34.62 22.61 11.12
C ARG A 373 33.16 22.74 11.56
N CYS A 374 32.22 22.19 10.80
CA CYS A 374 30.82 22.15 11.18
C CYS A 374 30.61 21.32 12.45
N LEU A 375 31.15 20.10 12.52
CA LEU A 375 31.07 19.25 13.71
C LEU A 375 31.64 19.96 14.95
N VAL A 376 32.80 20.61 14.83
CA VAL A 376 33.39 21.38 15.94
C VAL A 376 32.51 22.58 16.33
N ARG A 377 31.89 23.25 15.35
CA ARG A 377 30.93 24.32 15.61
C ARG A 377 29.69 23.79 16.34
N LEU A 378 29.16 22.63 15.95
CA LEU A 378 28.02 21.99 16.61
C LEU A 378 28.34 21.64 18.07
N LEU A 379 29.54 21.14 18.37
CA LEU A 379 29.95 20.93 19.76
C LEU A 379 29.86 22.23 20.59
N ASN A 380 30.19 23.37 19.98
CA ASN A 380 30.21 24.67 20.67
C ASN A 380 28.84 25.33 20.82
N GLN A 381 27.94 25.12 19.86
CA GLN A 381 26.70 25.89 19.73
C GLN A 381 25.43 25.09 19.98
N SER A 382 25.45 23.77 19.80
CA SER A 382 24.26 22.94 20.00
C SER A 382 24.00 22.71 21.49
N SER A 383 22.73 22.75 21.87
CA SER A 383 22.22 22.30 23.18
C SER A 383 21.52 20.95 23.10
N ASP A 384 21.32 20.39 21.90
CA ASP A 384 20.67 19.10 21.70
C ASP A 384 21.64 17.96 22.06
N PRO A 385 21.33 17.13 23.07
CA PRO A 385 22.17 16.02 23.48
C PRO A 385 22.42 14.99 22.37
N VAL A 386 21.47 14.78 21.45
CA VAL A 386 21.63 13.83 20.34
C VAL A 386 22.67 14.37 19.37
N VAL A 387 22.53 15.63 18.95
CA VAL A 387 23.48 16.30 18.04
C VAL A 387 24.89 16.31 18.64
N LEU A 388 25.02 16.63 19.93
CA LEU A 388 26.31 16.61 20.62
C LEU A 388 26.91 15.21 20.70
N SER A 389 26.10 14.18 20.96
CA SER A 389 26.54 12.78 21.04
C SER A 389 27.04 12.27 19.69
N VAL A 390 26.27 12.50 18.62
CA VAL A 390 26.63 12.12 17.26
C VAL A 390 27.88 12.86 16.81
N ALA A 391 27.97 14.19 17.03
CA ALA A 391 29.16 14.96 16.68
C ALA A 391 30.42 14.50 17.43
N CYS A 392 30.31 14.14 18.72
CA CYS A 392 31.43 13.55 19.46
C CYS A 392 31.86 12.20 18.89
N ASN A 393 30.89 11.34 18.57
CA ASN A 393 31.13 10.05 17.95
C ASN A 393 31.86 10.18 16.61
N ASP A 394 31.35 11.02 15.73
CA ASP A 394 31.84 11.22 14.36
C ASP A 394 33.27 11.78 14.33
N LEU A 395 33.58 12.72 15.20
CA LEU A 395 34.96 13.20 15.39
C LEU A 395 35.86 12.08 15.91
N GLY A 396 35.36 11.24 16.79
CA GLY A 396 36.06 10.05 17.26
C GLY A 396 36.35 9.07 16.12
N MET A 397 35.37 8.80 15.27
CA MET A 397 35.50 7.94 14.09
C MET A 397 36.49 8.54 13.08
N PHE A 398 36.45 9.85 12.84
CA PHE A 398 37.44 10.54 12.01
C PHE A 398 38.86 10.35 12.55
N VAL A 399 39.07 10.58 13.86
CA VAL A 399 40.41 10.41 14.47
C VAL A 399 40.86 8.94 14.45
N LYS A 400 39.93 8.00 14.62
CA LYS A 400 40.16 6.55 14.59
C LYS A 400 40.67 6.07 13.22
N TYR A 401 40.09 6.59 12.14
CA TYR A 401 40.29 6.07 10.79
C TYR A 401 41.17 6.94 9.89
N HIS A 402 41.32 8.23 10.16
CA HIS A 402 42.17 9.10 9.34
C HIS A 402 43.65 8.99 9.74
N PRO A 403 44.58 8.74 8.80
CA PRO A 403 46.02 8.64 9.10
C PRO A 403 46.59 9.89 9.80
N ARG A 404 46.04 11.07 9.48
CA ARG A 404 46.42 12.37 10.09
C ARG A 404 45.38 12.91 11.07
N GLY A 405 44.41 12.09 11.47
CA GLY A 405 43.22 12.52 12.21
C GLY A 405 43.55 13.29 13.49
N ARG A 406 44.56 12.84 14.25
CA ARG A 406 44.99 13.51 15.48
C ARG A 406 45.59 14.89 15.26
N TYR A 407 46.44 15.04 14.25
CA TYR A 407 47.07 16.32 13.94
C TYR A 407 46.01 17.35 13.54
N ILE A 408 45.06 16.92 12.69
CA ILE A 408 43.92 17.73 12.26
C ILE A 408 42.99 18.05 13.46
N ALA A 409 42.77 17.07 14.35
CA ALA A 409 41.99 17.28 15.57
C ALA A 409 42.60 18.31 16.52
N GLN A 410 43.93 18.33 16.62
CA GLN A 410 44.66 19.32 17.40
C GLN A 410 44.59 20.70 16.76
N SER A 411 44.76 20.81 15.43
CA SER A 411 44.72 22.10 14.71
C SER A 411 43.33 22.75 14.76
N LEU A 412 42.26 21.95 14.79
CA LEU A 412 40.88 22.43 14.93
C LEU A 412 40.45 22.65 16.40
N GLY A 413 41.35 22.45 17.37
CA GLY A 413 41.06 22.70 18.79
C GLY A 413 40.04 21.76 19.43
N MET A 414 39.79 20.58 18.83
CA MET A 414 38.74 19.65 19.25
C MET A 414 38.88 19.20 20.71
N LYS A 415 40.12 18.93 21.13
CA LYS A 415 40.43 18.34 22.45
C LYS A 415 39.87 19.16 23.62
N LYS A 416 40.02 20.48 23.59
CA LYS A 416 39.57 21.35 24.69
C LYS A 416 38.05 21.24 24.89
N LYS A 417 37.29 21.22 23.79
CA LYS A 417 35.84 21.15 23.84
C LYS A 417 35.33 19.77 24.22
N LEU A 418 35.93 18.70 23.68
CA LEU A 418 35.58 17.33 24.04
C LEU A 418 35.81 17.05 25.53
N MET A 419 36.91 17.55 26.12
CA MET A 419 37.16 17.42 27.56
C MET A 419 36.10 18.15 28.42
N LEU A 420 35.55 19.26 27.95
CA LEU A 420 34.45 19.95 28.63
C LEU A 420 33.17 19.11 28.60
N LEU A 421 32.88 18.46 27.46
CA LEU A 421 31.68 17.64 27.27
C LEU A 421 31.70 16.31 28.03
N MET A 422 32.87 15.85 28.49
CA MET A 422 32.97 14.69 29.38
C MET A 422 32.25 14.89 30.73
N SER A 423 32.03 16.14 31.13
CA SER A 423 31.29 16.52 32.35
C SER A 423 29.88 17.06 32.04
N HIS A 424 29.37 16.86 30.83
CA HIS A 424 28.02 17.30 30.42
C HIS A 424 26.93 16.64 31.26
N GLU A 425 25.76 17.27 31.41
CA GLU A 425 24.65 16.75 32.26
C GLU A 425 24.03 15.46 31.71
N ASN A 426 23.95 15.35 30.38
CA ASN A 426 23.46 14.15 29.69
C ASN A 426 24.52 13.02 29.65
N ALA A 427 24.13 11.81 30.02
CA ALA A 427 25.02 10.65 30.12
C ALA A 427 25.61 10.17 28.78
N ASP A 428 24.82 10.23 27.70
CA ASP A 428 25.26 9.81 26.37
C ASP A 428 26.31 10.78 25.81
N VAL A 429 26.10 12.09 25.99
CA VAL A 429 27.10 13.10 25.62
C VAL A 429 28.41 12.85 26.36
N ARG A 430 28.38 12.61 27.68
CA ARG A 430 29.59 12.28 28.46
C ARG A 430 30.29 11.04 27.91
N ARG A 431 29.52 9.99 27.61
CA ARG A 431 30.02 8.72 27.09
C ARG A 431 30.71 8.89 25.74
N HIS A 432 30.04 9.54 24.78
CA HIS A 432 30.59 9.74 23.44
C HIS A 432 31.79 10.71 23.44
N ALA A 433 31.74 11.77 24.26
CA ALA A 433 32.88 12.67 24.44
C ALA A 433 34.10 11.95 25.04
N LEU A 434 33.90 11.14 26.09
CA LEU A 434 34.96 10.34 26.71
C LEU A 434 35.58 9.37 25.69
N ASN A 435 34.74 8.63 24.95
CA ASN A 435 35.21 7.69 23.93
C ASN A 435 36.05 8.40 22.86
N CYS A 436 35.59 9.57 22.38
CA CYS A 436 36.33 10.37 21.40
C CYS A 436 37.69 10.83 21.97
N VAL A 437 37.75 11.29 23.23
CA VAL A 437 38.99 11.70 23.87
C VAL A 437 39.94 10.51 24.03
N GLN A 438 39.45 9.34 24.42
CA GLN A 438 40.27 8.12 24.52
C GLN A 438 40.92 7.77 23.19
N VAL A 439 40.15 7.78 22.09
CA VAL A 439 40.67 7.55 20.73
C VAL A 439 41.73 8.59 20.34
N LEU A 440 41.52 9.86 20.70
CA LEU A 440 42.46 10.96 20.43
C LEU A 440 43.77 10.83 21.22
N MET A 441 43.72 10.24 22.41
CA MET A 441 44.86 10.10 23.33
C MET A 441 45.72 8.86 23.08
N ILE A 442 45.15 7.81 22.47
CA ILE A 442 45.93 6.64 22.09
C ILE A 442 46.94 7.08 21.03
N THR A 443 48.21 6.67 21.12
CA THR A 443 49.30 7.13 20.22
C THR A 443 49.60 6.18 19.06
N HIS A 444 49.15 4.92 19.12
CA HIS A 444 49.44 3.90 18.08
C HIS A 444 48.20 3.05 17.75
N TRP A 445 47.21 3.65 17.08
CA TRP A 445 45.99 2.92 16.69
C TRP A 445 46.30 1.85 15.62
N ASP A 446 47.27 2.13 14.74
CA ASP A 446 47.76 1.22 13.70
C ASP A 446 48.40 -0.06 14.26
N MET A 447 49.00 0.00 15.46
CA MET A 447 49.57 -1.19 16.11
C MET A 447 48.49 -2.07 16.76
N ILE A 448 47.38 -1.47 17.21
CA ILE A 448 46.26 -2.19 17.80
C ILE A 448 45.43 -2.89 16.72
N GLN A 449 45.20 -2.26 15.57
CA GLN A 449 44.49 -2.89 14.45
C GLN A 449 45.29 -4.05 13.82
N LYS A 450 46.63 -3.96 13.75
CA LYS A 450 47.50 -5.05 13.29
C LYS A 450 47.60 -6.23 14.26
N ALA A 451 47.22 -6.03 15.52
CA ALA A 451 47.20 -7.09 16.54
C ALA A 451 45.82 -7.77 16.67
N ALA A 452 44.78 -7.24 16.03
CA ALA A 452 43.41 -7.73 16.08
C ALA A 452 42.93 -8.42 14.78
N ASN A 453 43.72 -8.32 13.70
CA ASN A 453 43.67 -9.19 12.53
C ASN A 453 44.75 -10.27 12.66
#